data_AF-A0A3D4PRZ6-F1
#
_entry.id   AF-A0A3D4PRZ6-F1
#
_cell.length_a   1.000
_cell.length_b   1.000
_cell.length_c   1.000
_cell.angle_alpha   90.00
_cell.angle_beta   90.00
_cell.angle_gamma   90.00
#
_symmetry.space_group_name_H-M   'P 1'
#
loop_
_entity.id
_entity.type
_entity.pdbx_description
1 polymer ?
#
loop_
_entity_poly.entity_id
_entity_poly.type
_entity_poly.pdbx_seq_one_letter_code
_entity_poly.pdbx_strand_id
1 'polypeptide(L)'
;MGARGDAMQRATQAWHLRVLGKTWAEIAQTVGFANDANAIRAVRRYVGRLPEPDAEETRTVWRARMEHLWSAAARDAEVGRPGAIRAGVAVAQRAAALDGLDAPTRYEFTPAEAQLEQLVQQLVARSGHVEVVEAEADVLELDVLPSK
;
A
#
# COMPACT_ATOMS: atom_id res chain seq x y z
N MET A 1 42.54 -4.32 -17.99
CA MET A 1 41.37 -4.76 -17.19
C MET A 1 40.64 -3.54 -16.62
N GLY A 2 40.15 -2.61 -17.46
CA GLY A 2 39.79 -1.24 -16.98
C GLY A 2 38.39 -0.72 -17.34
N ALA A 3 37.89 -0.97 -18.55
CA ALA A 3 36.66 -0.32 -19.03
C ALA A 3 35.34 -0.92 -18.47
N ARG A 4 35.32 -2.23 -18.18
CA ARG A 4 34.11 -2.92 -17.67
C ARG A 4 33.83 -2.60 -16.20
N GLY A 5 34.88 -2.51 -15.38
CA GLY A 5 34.75 -2.18 -13.95
C GLY A 5 34.26 -0.75 -13.73
N ASP A 6 34.82 0.21 -14.47
CA ASP A 6 34.41 1.62 -14.44
C ASP A 6 32.95 1.81 -14.87
N ALA A 7 32.52 1.11 -15.93
CA ALA A 7 31.13 1.15 -16.37
C ALA A 7 30.15 0.60 -15.31
N MET A 8 30.54 -0.46 -14.59
CA MET A 8 29.71 -1.04 -13.54
C MET A 8 29.65 -0.13 -12.31
N GLN A 9 30.77 0.46 -11.88
CA GLN A 9 30.81 1.42 -10.77
C GLN A 9 29.93 2.64 -11.02
N ARG A 10 30.02 3.25 -12.21
CA ARG A 10 29.15 4.36 -12.60
C ARG A 10 27.67 3.97 -12.58
N ALA A 11 27.34 2.77 -13.03
CA ALA A 11 25.96 2.30 -13.02
C ALA A 11 25.43 2.05 -11.60
N THR A 12 26.25 1.50 -10.71
CA THR A 12 25.93 1.33 -9.28
C THR A 12 25.74 2.68 -8.59
N GLN A 13 26.63 3.64 -8.85
CA GLN A 13 26.54 4.99 -8.29
C GLN A 13 25.30 5.73 -8.81
N ALA A 14 25.01 5.62 -10.11
CA ALA A 14 23.81 6.18 -10.72
C ALA A 14 22.53 5.57 -10.13
N TRP A 15 22.53 4.26 -9.89
CA TRP A 15 21.44 3.58 -9.21
C TRP A 15 21.25 4.10 -7.78
N HIS A 16 22.34 4.24 -7.02
CA HIS A 16 22.29 4.78 -5.66
C HIS A 16 21.70 6.20 -5.63
N LEU A 17 22.16 7.09 -6.52
CA LEU A 17 21.62 8.44 -6.64
C LEU A 17 20.13 8.44 -7.03
N ARG A 18 19.72 7.50 -7.87
CA ARG A 18 18.31 7.32 -8.24
C ARG A 18 17.45 6.89 -7.04
N VAL A 19 17.97 5.99 -6.21
CA VAL A 19 17.35 5.61 -4.93
C VAL A 19 17.25 6.84 -4.03
N LEU A 20 18.26 7.69 -3.96
CA LEU A 20 18.23 8.96 -3.20
C LEU A 20 17.30 10.04 -3.78
N GLY A 21 16.59 9.74 -4.88
CA GLY A 21 15.57 10.62 -5.44
C GLY A 21 16.07 11.60 -6.51
N LYS A 22 17.35 11.51 -6.91
CA LYS A 22 17.89 12.34 -7.98
C LYS A 22 17.20 12.06 -9.32
N THR A 23 17.05 13.13 -10.11
CA THR A 23 16.59 13.07 -11.50
C THR A 23 17.68 12.50 -12.40
N TRP A 24 17.31 11.95 -13.56
CA TRP A 24 18.29 11.40 -14.51
C TRP A 24 19.25 12.46 -15.05
N ALA A 25 18.81 13.72 -15.15
CA ALA A 25 19.67 14.85 -15.52
C ALA A 25 20.73 15.13 -14.45
N GLU A 26 20.33 15.22 -13.17
CA GLU A 26 21.27 15.38 -12.05
C GLU A 26 22.24 14.20 -11.94
N ILE A 27 21.76 12.98 -12.16
CA ILE A 27 22.59 11.77 -12.14
C ILE A 27 23.60 11.80 -13.27
N ALA A 28 23.18 12.19 -14.48
CA ALA A 28 24.08 12.31 -15.61
C ALA A 28 25.22 13.30 -15.32
N GLN A 29 24.88 14.46 -14.77
CA GLN A 29 25.87 15.46 -14.37
C GLN A 29 26.79 14.96 -13.24
N THR A 30 26.23 14.30 -12.23
CA THR A 30 26.98 13.84 -11.04
C THR A 30 27.94 12.69 -11.35
N VAL A 31 27.52 11.75 -12.20
CA VAL A 31 28.29 10.53 -12.51
C VAL A 31 29.16 10.70 -13.77
N GLY A 32 28.94 11.77 -14.54
CA GLY A 32 29.69 12.06 -15.77
C GLY A 32 29.16 11.33 -17.00
N PHE A 33 27.84 11.11 -17.09
CA PHE A 33 27.23 10.68 -18.35
C PHE A 33 26.99 11.88 -19.26
N ALA A 34 27.14 11.68 -20.57
CA ALA A 34 26.94 12.76 -21.55
C ALA A 34 25.49 13.29 -21.57
N ASN A 35 24.51 12.50 -21.16
CA ASN A 35 23.10 12.88 -21.04
C ASN A 35 22.33 11.91 -20.13
N ASP A 36 21.11 12.29 -19.80
CA ASP A 36 20.13 11.52 -19.03
C ASP A 36 19.84 10.14 -19.66
N ALA A 37 19.66 10.08 -20.98
CA ALA A 37 19.40 8.83 -21.71
C ALA A 37 20.54 7.80 -21.54
N ASN A 38 21.79 8.26 -21.47
CA ASN A 38 22.95 7.40 -21.22
C ASN A 38 22.99 6.90 -19.78
N ALA A 39 22.64 7.73 -18.79
CA ALA A 39 22.50 7.29 -17.40
C ALA A 39 21.41 6.22 -17.27
N ILE A 40 20.24 6.45 -17.87
CA ILE A 40 19.13 5.49 -17.91
C ILE A 40 19.59 4.17 -18.53
N ARG A 41 20.29 4.22 -19.68
CA ARG A 41 20.75 3.01 -20.38
C ARG A 41 21.85 2.27 -19.63
N ALA A 42 22.71 2.98 -18.90
CA ALA A 42 23.75 2.38 -18.06
C ALA A 42 23.14 1.66 -16.86
N VAL A 43 22.23 2.34 -16.14
CA VAL A 43 21.49 1.73 -15.03
C VAL A 43 20.65 0.56 -15.55
N ARG A 44 19.87 0.71 -16.62
CA ARG A 44 19.09 -0.40 -17.22
C ARG A 44 19.95 -1.60 -17.60
N ARG A 45 21.16 -1.41 -18.11
CA ARG A 45 22.07 -2.53 -18.41
C ARG A 45 22.64 -3.18 -17.16
N TYR A 46 22.78 -2.43 -16.08
CA TYR A 46 23.22 -2.93 -14.78
C TYR A 46 22.11 -3.66 -14.01
N VAL A 47 20.86 -3.16 -14.07
CA VAL A 47 19.69 -3.78 -13.40
C VAL A 47 18.87 -4.71 -14.31
N GLY A 48 19.19 -4.82 -15.60
CA GLY A 48 18.62 -5.82 -16.53
C GLY A 48 17.50 -5.32 -17.45
N ARG A 49 16.38 -4.77 -16.93
CA ARG A 49 15.26 -4.19 -17.70
C ARG A 49 14.49 -3.20 -16.82
N LEU A 50 13.93 -2.14 -17.39
CA LEU A 50 12.95 -1.29 -16.67
C LEU A 50 11.60 -1.36 -17.42
N PRO A 51 10.72 -2.30 -17.05
CA PRO A 51 9.30 -2.24 -17.35
C PRO A 51 8.67 -0.98 -16.73
N GLU A 52 7.43 -0.67 -17.10
CA GLU A 52 6.60 0.22 -16.28
C GLU A 52 6.62 -0.33 -14.84
N PRO A 53 7.00 0.47 -13.83
CA PRO A 53 7.36 -0.08 -12.53
C PRO A 53 6.21 -0.93 -11.98
N ASP A 54 6.47 -2.22 -11.81
CA ASP A 54 5.58 -3.07 -11.03
C ASP A 54 5.43 -2.43 -9.63
N ALA A 55 4.26 -2.63 -9.02
CA ALA A 55 4.00 -2.18 -7.67
C ALA A 55 5.10 -2.70 -6.72
N GLU A 56 5.60 -3.92 -6.92
CA GLU A 56 6.65 -4.50 -6.10
C GLU A 56 8.03 -3.87 -6.33
N GLU A 57 8.40 -3.55 -7.57
CA GLU A 57 9.63 -2.79 -7.86
C GLU A 57 9.57 -1.39 -7.21
N THR A 58 8.40 -0.75 -7.29
CA THR A 58 8.18 0.55 -6.66
C THR A 58 8.30 0.46 -5.14
N ARG A 59 7.71 -0.57 -4.51
CA ARG A 59 7.88 -0.84 -3.07
C ARG A 59 9.34 -1.07 -2.73
N THR A 60 10.09 -1.83 -3.53
CA THR A 60 11.51 -2.10 -3.29
C THR A 60 12.34 -0.81 -3.27
N VAL A 61 12.12 0.09 -4.23
CA VAL A 61 12.81 1.39 -4.26
C VAL A 61 12.44 2.25 -3.04
N TRP A 62 11.16 2.26 -2.66
CA TRP A 62 10.70 3.01 -1.49
C TRP A 62 11.22 2.41 -0.18
N ARG A 63 11.32 1.08 -0.06
CA ARG A 63 11.91 0.42 1.11
C ARG A 63 13.38 0.82 1.28
N ALA A 64 14.16 0.84 0.20
CA ALA A 64 15.55 1.30 0.23
C ALA A 64 15.68 2.78 0.64
N ARG A 65 14.76 3.65 0.20
CA ARG A 65 14.70 5.05 0.63
C ARG A 65 14.39 5.16 2.12
N MET A 66 13.41 4.42 2.61
CA MET A 66 13.02 4.43 4.01
C MET A 66 14.14 3.92 4.91
N GLU A 67 14.87 2.87 4.50
CA GLU A 67 16.04 2.38 5.25
C GLU A 67 17.15 3.44 5.37
N HIS A 68 17.40 4.18 4.29
CA HIS A 68 18.36 5.28 4.33
C HIS A 68 17.93 6.41 5.29
N LEU A 69 16.65 6.78 5.26
CA LEU A 69 16.10 7.80 6.17
C LEU A 69 16.10 7.31 7.62
N TRP A 70 15.79 6.03 7.85
CA TRP A 70 15.84 5.40 9.16
C TRP A 70 17.26 5.45 9.74
N SER A 71 18.26 5.03 8.95
CA SER A 71 19.67 5.11 9.33
C SER A 71 20.13 6.52 9.66
N ALA A 72 19.61 7.55 8.98
CA ALA A 72 19.90 8.94 9.31
C ALA A 72 19.22 9.40 10.61
N ALA A 73 17.93 9.09 10.77
CA ALA A 73 17.17 9.44 11.96
C ALA A 73 17.70 8.72 13.22
N ALA A 74 18.12 7.46 13.09
CA ALA A 74 18.71 6.68 14.18
C ALA A 74 20.01 7.31 14.69
N ARG A 75 20.94 7.64 13.79
CA ARG A 75 22.20 8.34 14.15
C ARG A 75 21.93 9.69 14.82
N ASP A 76 20.98 10.45 14.29
CA ASP A 76 20.62 11.74 14.87
C ASP A 76 19.96 11.58 16.25
N ALA A 77 19.18 10.51 16.46
CA ALA A 77 18.56 10.21 17.75
C ALA A 77 19.59 9.78 18.80
N GLU A 78 20.60 8.99 18.42
CA GLU A 78 21.70 8.57 19.31
C GLU A 78 22.45 9.76 19.92
N VAL A 79 22.67 10.82 19.13
CA VAL A 79 23.36 12.04 19.58
C VAL A 79 22.38 13.10 20.13
N GLY A 80 21.10 12.75 20.33
CA GLY A 80 20.11 13.61 20.97
C GLY A 80 19.67 14.81 20.14
N ARG A 81 19.75 14.75 18.79
CA ARG A 81 19.29 15.86 17.95
C ARG A 81 17.77 16.06 18.08
N PRO A 82 17.31 17.29 18.34
CA PRO A 82 15.89 17.59 18.41
C PRO A 82 15.16 17.16 17.14
N GLY A 83 14.03 16.47 17.30
CA GLY A 83 13.19 16.01 16.19
C GLY A 83 13.60 14.69 15.55
N ALA A 84 14.78 14.13 15.86
CA ALA A 84 15.24 12.87 15.28
C ALA A 84 14.33 11.68 15.59
N ILE A 85 13.87 11.56 16.84
CA ILE A 85 12.89 10.53 17.25
C ILE A 85 11.59 10.66 16.44
N ARG A 86 11.08 11.89 16.28
CA ARG A 86 9.84 12.14 15.51
C ARG A 86 10.03 11.77 14.03
N ALA A 87 11.19 12.10 13.45
CA ALA A 87 11.53 11.72 12.08
C ALA A 87 11.62 10.20 11.94
N GLY A 88 12.27 9.50 12.87
CA GLY A 88 12.36 8.04 12.91
C GLY A 88 10.98 7.36 12.99
N VAL A 89 10.10 7.85 13.87
CA VAL A 89 8.72 7.36 13.96
C VAL A 89 7.96 7.54 12.64
N ALA A 90 8.08 8.70 11.99
CA ALA A 90 7.41 8.96 10.72
C ALA A 90 7.92 8.04 9.59
N VAL A 91 9.23 7.75 9.55
CA VAL A 91 9.84 6.80 8.61
C VAL A 91 9.32 5.39 8.87
N ALA A 92 9.31 4.95 10.14
CA ALA A 92 8.83 3.62 10.52
C ALA A 92 7.35 3.41 10.16
N GLN A 93 6.49 4.40 10.42
CA GLN A 93 5.06 4.35 10.04
C GLN A 93 4.88 4.24 8.53
N ARG A 94 5.68 4.97 7.74
CA ARG A 94 5.60 4.87 6.27
C ARG A 94 6.13 3.55 5.73
N ALA A 95 7.17 2.99 6.34
CA ALA A 95 7.64 1.65 6.01
C ALA A 95 6.60 0.57 6.34
N ALA A 96 5.99 0.62 7.52
CA ALA A 96 4.93 -0.29 7.94
C ALA A 96 3.70 -0.21 7.03
N ALA A 97 3.30 1.00 6.62
CA ALA A 97 2.21 1.21 5.67
C ALA A 97 2.53 0.66 4.26
N LEU A 98 3.80 0.74 3.81
CA LEU A 98 4.22 0.21 2.50
C LEU A 98 4.08 -1.31 2.43
N ASP A 99 4.39 -1.98 3.54
CA ASP A 99 4.43 -3.44 3.67
C ASP A 99 3.13 -4.02 4.27
N GLY A 100 2.14 -3.18 4.58
CA GLY A 100 0.86 -3.60 5.15
C GLY A 100 0.95 -4.10 6.59
N LEU A 101 2.04 -3.81 7.30
CA LEU A 101 2.24 -4.24 8.69
C LEU A 101 1.29 -3.53 9.67
N ASP A 102 0.74 -2.38 9.26
CA ASP A 102 -0.26 -1.60 10.02
C ASP A 102 -1.70 -1.86 9.52
N ALA A 103 -1.95 -2.94 8.77
CA ALA A 103 -3.29 -3.22 8.27
C ALA A 103 -4.28 -3.45 9.43
N PRO A 104 -5.45 -2.76 9.46
CA PRO A 104 -6.42 -2.93 10.51
C PRO A 104 -7.01 -4.35 10.48
N THR A 105 -7.02 -5.00 11.63
CA THR A 105 -7.68 -6.29 11.82
C THR A 105 -9.20 -6.09 11.74
N ARG A 106 -9.83 -6.49 10.63
CA ARG A 106 -11.29 -6.49 10.54
C ARG A 106 -11.82 -7.67 11.35
N TYR A 107 -12.58 -7.38 12.41
CA TYR A 107 -13.37 -8.37 13.12
C TYR A 107 -14.76 -8.43 12.50
N GLU A 108 -15.11 -9.57 11.91
CA GLU A 108 -16.49 -9.85 11.52
C GLU A 108 -17.20 -10.47 12.72
N PHE A 109 -18.18 -9.75 13.26
CA PHE A 109 -19.03 -10.24 14.32
C PHE A 109 -20.28 -10.82 13.68
N THR A 110 -20.39 -12.14 13.65
CA THR A 110 -21.64 -12.81 13.26
C THR A 110 -22.45 -13.01 14.55
N PRO A 111 -23.48 -12.19 14.83
CA PRO A 111 -24.32 -12.42 15.99
C PRO A 111 -24.99 -13.79 15.88
N ALA A 112 -25.14 -14.47 17.01
CA ALA A 112 -25.95 -15.68 17.06
C ALA A 112 -27.41 -15.34 16.72
N GLU A 113 -28.14 -16.27 16.13
CA GLU A 113 -29.53 -16.07 15.67
C GLU A 113 -30.44 -15.51 16.79
N ALA A 114 -30.30 -16.03 18.01
CA ALA A 114 -31.01 -15.54 19.19
C ALA A 114 -30.69 -14.07 19.57
N GLN A 115 -29.47 -13.60 19.28
CA GLN A 115 -29.08 -12.20 19.51
C GLN A 115 -29.68 -11.27 18.44
N LEU A 116 -29.85 -11.79 17.22
CA LEU A 116 -30.51 -11.08 16.13
C LEU A 116 -32.01 -10.89 16.43
N GLU A 117 -32.69 -11.94 16.90
CA GLU A 117 -34.11 -11.90 17.30
C GLU A 117 -34.36 -10.89 18.42
N GLN A 118 -33.52 -10.90 19.46
CA GLN A 118 -33.62 -9.93 20.56
C GLN A 118 -33.43 -8.49 20.07
N LEU A 119 -32.50 -8.26 19.13
CA LEU A 119 -32.27 -6.94 18.55
C LEU A 119 -33.49 -6.46 17.73
N VAL A 120 -34.07 -7.35 16.92
CA VAL A 120 -35.30 -7.06 16.16
C VAL A 120 -36.45 -6.72 17.11
N GLN A 121 -36.66 -7.50 18.17
CA GLN A 121 -37.70 -7.22 19.18
C GLN A 121 -37.49 -5.85 19.85
N GLN A 122 -36.26 -5.49 20.19
CA GLN A 122 -35.95 -4.20 20.78
C GLN A 122 -36.19 -3.03 19.82
N LEU A 123 -35.88 -3.21 18.54
CA LEU A 123 -36.11 -2.19 17.51
C LEU A 123 -37.61 -2.00 17.24
N VAL A 124 -38.38 -3.08 17.13
CA VAL A 124 -39.84 -3.05 16.96
C VAL A 124 -40.52 -2.40 18.16
N ALA A 125 -40.08 -2.72 19.39
CA ALA A 125 -40.61 -2.09 20.60
C ALA A 125 -40.33 -0.58 20.66
N ARG A 126 -39.23 -0.13 20.02
CA ARG A 126 -38.77 1.26 20.05
C ARG A 126 -39.35 2.10 18.90
N SER A 127 -39.67 1.50 17.76
CA SER A 127 -40.20 2.21 16.59
C SER A 127 -41.70 2.51 16.69
N GLY A 128 -42.42 1.98 17.68
CA GLY A 128 -43.84 2.27 17.91
C GLY A 128 -44.78 1.82 16.78
N HIS A 129 -44.26 1.10 15.79
CA HIS A 129 -45.01 0.57 14.65
C HIS A 129 -44.57 -0.86 14.40
N VAL A 130 -45.47 -1.83 14.68
CA VAL A 130 -45.91 -2.88 13.74
C VAL A 130 -47.27 -3.39 14.24
N GLU A 131 -48.35 -3.05 13.54
CA GLU A 131 -49.52 -3.94 13.49
C GLU A 131 -49.07 -5.18 12.72
N VAL A 132 -48.95 -6.30 13.42
CA VAL A 132 -48.87 -7.60 12.75
C VAL A 132 -50.30 -7.89 12.31
N VAL A 133 -50.65 -7.48 11.10
CA VAL A 133 -51.85 -8.00 10.45
C VAL A 133 -51.50 -9.43 10.06
N GLU A 134 -51.92 -10.39 10.88
CA GLU A 134 -52.09 -11.75 10.40
C GLU A 134 -53.08 -11.66 9.24
N ALA A 135 -52.57 -11.67 8.01
CA ALA A 135 -53.43 -11.89 6.87
C ALA A 135 -54.04 -13.28 7.07
N GLU A 136 -55.33 -13.32 7.42
CA GLU A 136 -56.12 -14.53 7.23
C GLU A 136 -55.83 -15.02 5.82
N ALA A 137 -55.35 -16.26 5.73
CA ALA A 137 -55.02 -16.88 4.46
C ALA A 137 -56.32 -17.12 3.68
N ASP A 138 -56.78 -16.09 2.97
CA ASP A 138 -57.73 -16.26 1.90
C ASP A 138 -57.01 -17.03 0.79
N VAL A 139 -57.24 -18.34 0.79
CA VAL A 139 -56.83 -19.25 -0.27
C VAL A 139 -57.48 -18.77 -1.57
N LEU A 140 -56.71 -18.11 -2.42
CA LEU A 140 -57.11 -17.84 -3.80
C LEU A 140 -57.20 -19.18 -4.52
N GLU A 141 -58.42 -19.72 -4.68
CA GLU A 141 -58.66 -20.82 -5.62
C GLU A 141 -58.28 -20.36 -7.03
N LEU A 142 -57.22 -20.98 -7.55
CA LEU A 142 -56.76 -20.75 -8.91
C LEU A 142 -57.71 -21.50 -9.84
N ASP A 143 -58.64 -20.78 -10.48
CA ASP A 143 -59.50 -21.36 -11.51
C ASP A 143 -58.62 -21.92 -12.65
N VAL A 144 -58.63 -23.25 -12.77
CA VAL A 144 -57.92 -23.97 -13.83
C VAL A 144 -58.64 -23.69 -15.14
N LEU A 145 -58.02 -22.90 -16.01
CA LEU A 145 -58.52 -22.69 -17.37
C LEU A 145 -58.56 -24.03 -18.12
N PRO A 146 -59.69 -24.40 -18.75
CA PRO A 146 -59.79 -25.64 -19.48
C PRO A 146 -58.93 -25.58 -20.74
N SER A 147 -58.01 -26.53 -20.85
CA SER A 147 -57.17 -26.77 -22.02
C SER A 147 -58.05 -27.07 -23.23
N LYS A 148 -57.91 -26.29 -24.31
CA LYS A 148 -58.34 -26.66 -25.65
C LYS A 148 -57.13 -26.95 -26.51
#